data_AF-A0A4R9K2C1-F1
#
_entry.id   AF-A0A4R9K2C1-F1
#
_cell.length_a   1.000
_cell.length_b   1.000
_cell.length_c   1.000
_cell.angle_alpha   90.00
_cell.angle_beta   90.00
_cell.angle_gamma   90.00
#
_symmetry.space_group_name_H-M   'P 1'
#
loop_
_entity.id
_entity.type
_entity.pdbx_description
1 polymer ?
#
loop_
_entity_poly.entity_id
_entity_poly.type
_entity_poly.pdbx_seq_one_letter_code
_entity_poly.pdbx_strand_id
1 'polypeptide(L)'
;MVISRIFYGKSVATGSRSVHLKYILILFLVLFAFPLFAESPHSIHWKKIESASGYTVEIRNEANKSNFINTTEPTVTTLLSVGKYTYRIGIYNKLKRIAKWSDWYELEVRPLRPPIVTEQVSDFEKDGNKQKLTFSGENIFEGTNAYVIQDGKKIPAEVTTSRDRKTSVVSVDANKVDVTKDYKVVLVNPNFESIEVPLIEKEGTSDTTSVATPNVKSSSRSPSLWPLLWRQALFPGWGHFYKGDHTVAYTYFTLFGASTLYTAHEYNQYFSLNDDLKSFRDTTTLVRALDPDGIAFPFFAGTVFENGLSQELAKQGQSVNRALSLVGAVYVSSIIHIIYSGLSKTTETTGKQTFQLQIGPDLNPYSNIRKVDMSQSRVDVNFNFYF
;
A
#
# COMPACT_ATOMS: atom_id res chain seq x y z
N MET A 1 12.32 41.41 68.16
CA MET A 1 13.22 41.15 67.02
C MET A 1 12.41 40.45 65.92
N VAL A 2 12.64 40.78 64.65
CA VAL A 2 11.75 40.53 63.48
C VAL A 2 12.64 40.03 62.31
N ILE A 3 12.23 39.33 61.24
CA ILE A 3 10.93 39.23 60.54
C ILE A 3 10.64 37.77 60.10
N SER A 4 9.38 37.29 60.23
CA SER A 4 8.90 36.07 59.54
C SER A 4 8.65 36.32 58.04
N ARG A 5 9.16 35.47 57.14
CA ARG A 5 8.77 35.53 55.71
C ARG A 5 8.17 34.23 55.19
N ILE A 6 6.88 34.32 54.89
CA ILE A 6 6.07 33.33 54.18
C ILE A 6 6.35 33.45 52.68
N PHE A 7 6.55 32.33 51.99
CA PHE A 7 6.53 32.28 50.52
C PHE A 7 5.27 31.55 50.03
N TYR A 8 4.26 32.32 49.65
CA TYR A 8 3.10 31.82 48.90
C TYR A 8 3.48 31.64 47.43
N GLY A 9 3.66 30.40 46.98
CA GLY A 9 3.86 30.09 45.57
C GLY A 9 2.55 30.16 44.79
N LYS A 10 2.43 31.09 43.84
CA LYS A 10 1.29 31.17 42.92
C LYS A 10 1.18 29.89 42.09
N SER A 11 0.04 29.20 42.18
CA SER A 11 -0.37 28.20 41.18
C SER A 11 -0.62 28.92 39.85
N VAL A 12 0.17 28.59 38.82
CA VAL A 12 0.02 29.16 37.47
C VAL A 12 -0.82 28.21 36.62
N ALA A 13 -1.88 28.74 36.01
CA ALA A 13 -2.91 27.97 35.32
C ALA A 13 -2.35 27.06 34.20
N THR A 14 -2.44 25.75 34.39
CA THR A 14 -1.99 24.70 33.45
C THR A 14 -3.02 24.35 32.37
N GLY A 15 -3.94 25.26 32.03
CA GLY A 15 -5.07 24.97 31.13
C GLY A 15 -4.70 24.75 29.65
N SER A 16 -3.68 25.43 29.12
CA SER A 16 -3.40 25.43 27.68
C SER A 16 -2.61 24.20 27.16
N ARG A 17 -1.71 23.63 27.98
CA ARG A 17 -0.80 22.55 27.51
C ARG A 17 -1.49 21.23 27.17
N SER A 18 -2.67 20.95 27.74
CA SER A 18 -3.43 19.72 27.50
C SER A 18 -3.90 19.59 26.04
N VAL A 19 -4.27 20.71 25.41
CA VAL A 19 -4.86 20.72 24.07
C VAL A 19 -3.84 20.31 23.00
N HIS A 20 -2.64 20.87 23.05
CA HIS A 20 -1.58 20.57 22.08
C HIS A 20 -1.07 19.12 22.17
N LEU A 21 -1.03 18.54 23.37
CA LEU A 21 -0.62 17.14 23.56
C LEU A 21 -1.56 16.15 22.87
N LYS A 22 -2.87 16.43 22.86
CA LYS A 22 -3.87 15.59 22.18
C LYS A 22 -3.68 15.58 20.67
N TYR A 23 -3.42 16.74 20.06
CA TYR A 23 -3.19 16.82 18.61
C TYR A 23 -1.87 16.16 18.18
N ILE A 24 -0.82 16.23 19.00
CA ILE A 24 0.44 15.52 18.75
C ILE A 24 0.22 14.00 18.80
N LEU A 25 -0.55 13.49 19.77
CA LEU A 25 -0.89 12.06 19.87
C LEU A 25 -1.69 11.58 18.65
N ILE A 26 -2.66 12.36 18.18
CA ILE A 26 -3.47 12.04 16.99
C ILE A 26 -2.60 12.03 15.73
N LEU A 27 -1.71 13.02 15.55
CA LEU A 27 -0.79 13.06 14.42
C LEU A 27 0.17 11.86 14.43
N PHE A 28 0.67 11.46 15.59
CA PHE A 28 1.51 10.26 15.76
C PHE A 28 0.74 8.98 15.39
N LEU A 29 -0.51 8.83 15.83
CA LEU A 29 -1.37 7.70 15.45
C LEU A 29 -1.62 7.64 13.94
N VAL A 30 -1.87 8.77 13.28
CA VAL A 30 -2.07 8.83 11.83
C VAL A 30 -0.80 8.47 11.06
N LEU A 31 0.38 8.88 11.54
CA LEU A 31 1.68 8.58 10.91
C LEU A 31 2.16 7.14 11.13
N PHE A 32 1.61 6.41 12.10
CA PHE A 32 1.81 4.97 12.26
C PHE A 32 0.68 4.13 11.64
N ALA A 33 -0.41 4.77 11.19
CA ALA A 33 -1.53 4.12 10.50
C ALA A 33 -1.35 4.06 8.97
N PHE A 34 -0.11 4.03 8.47
CA PHE A 34 0.11 3.58 7.10
C PHE A 34 -0.41 2.15 6.98
N PRO A 35 -1.38 1.86 6.09
CA PRO A 35 -1.69 0.49 5.80
C PRO A 35 -0.43 -0.14 5.22
N LEU A 36 0.14 -1.11 5.93
CA LEU A 36 0.95 -2.13 5.28
C LEU A 36 0.10 -2.62 4.11
N PHE A 37 0.58 -2.44 2.88
CA PHE A 37 -0.09 -2.95 1.69
C PHE A 37 -0.01 -4.47 1.74
N ALA A 38 -0.94 -5.06 2.50
CA ALA A 38 -1.15 -6.48 2.58
C ALA A 38 -1.76 -6.91 1.26
N GLU A 39 -0.91 -7.27 0.31
CA GLU A 39 -1.32 -8.03 -0.86
C GLU A 39 -2.22 -9.17 -0.39
N SER A 40 -3.45 -9.23 -0.91
CA SER A 40 -4.41 -10.23 -0.45
C SER A 40 -3.93 -11.62 -0.89
N PRO A 41 -3.70 -12.55 0.05
CA PRO A 41 -3.13 -13.84 -0.30
C PRO A 41 -4.15 -14.70 -1.04
N HIS A 42 -3.70 -15.32 -2.13
CA HIS A 42 -4.50 -16.19 -2.96
C HIS A 42 -4.50 -17.59 -2.34
N SER A 43 -5.66 -18.25 -2.29
CA SER A 43 -5.77 -19.63 -1.79
C SER A 43 -6.27 -20.57 -2.88
N ILE A 44 -5.63 -21.74 -2.96
CA ILE A 44 -5.99 -22.84 -3.87
C ILE A 44 -6.40 -24.01 -2.99
N HIS A 45 -7.61 -24.52 -3.21
CA HIS A 45 -8.23 -25.61 -2.43
C HIS A 45 -8.48 -26.82 -3.33
N TRP A 46 -8.34 -28.02 -2.78
CA TRP A 46 -8.68 -29.27 -3.49
C TRP A 46 -9.35 -30.29 -2.57
N LYS A 47 -9.86 -31.37 -3.15
CA LYS A 47 -10.44 -32.46 -2.37
C LYS A 47 -9.34 -33.25 -1.66
N LYS A 48 -9.46 -33.40 -0.34
CA LYS A 48 -8.56 -34.23 0.47
C LYS A 48 -8.58 -35.70 -0.02
N ILE A 49 -7.41 -36.31 -0.07
CA ILE A 49 -7.21 -37.73 -0.39
C ILE A 49 -6.72 -38.41 0.88
N GLU A 50 -7.48 -39.37 1.41
CA GLU A 50 -7.21 -39.98 2.73
C GLU A 50 -5.90 -40.78 2.79
N SER A 51 -5.45 -41.31 1.65
CA SER A 51 -4.19 -42.05 1.54
C SER A 51 -2.94 -41.18 1.35
N ALA A 52 -3.12 -39.86 1.15
CA ALA A 52 -2.01 -38.92 1.00
C ALA A 52 -1.36 -38.59 2.35
N SER A 53 -0.03 -38.56 2.39
CA SER A 53 0.71 -38.04 3.56
C SER A 53 0.99 -36.54 3.49
N GLY A 54 0.50 -35.88 2.44
CA GLY A 54 0.74 -34.47 2.12
C GLY A 54 0.68 -34.22 0.61
N TYR A 55 0.92 -32.97 0.23
CA TYR A 55 0.81 -32.48 -1.14
C TYR A 55 1.98 -31.53 -1.47
N THR A 56 2.24 -31.38 -2.75
CA THR A 56 3.07 -30.31 -3.32
C THR A 56 2.30 -29.63 -4.42
N VAL A 57 2.31 -28.30 -4.46
CA VAL A 57 1.65 -27.52 -5.51
C VAL A 57 2.75 -26.88 -6.36
N GLU A 58 2.83 -27.26 -7.63
CA GLU A 58 3.66 -26.57 -8.62
C GLU A 58 2.82 -25.46 -9.24
N ILE A 59 3.28 -24.21 -9.15
CA ILE A 59 2.68 -23.04 -9.81
C ILE A 59 3.71 -22.47 -10.78
N ARG A 60 3.34 -22.34 -12.05
CA ARG A 60 4.20 -21.91 -13.15
C ARG A 60 3.65 -20.66 -13.81
N ASN A 61 4.48 -19.64 -14.01
CA ASN A 61 4.09 -18.42 -14.72
C ASN A 61 4.22 -18.54 -16.25
N GLU A 62 3.78 -17.52 -17.01
CA GLU A 62 3.95 -17.47 -18.48
C GLU A 62 5.41 -17.65 -18.96
N ALA A 63 6.39 -17.26 -18.15
CA ALA A 63 7.82 -17.46 -18.43
C ALA A 63 8.34 -18.88 -18.11
N ASN A 64 7.44 -19.84 -17.89
CA ASN A 64 7.73 -21.23 -17.48
C ASN A 64 8.55 -21.38 -16.18
N LYS A 65 8.65 -20.33 -15.35
CA LYS A 65 9.27 -20.40 -14.02
C LYS A 65 8.30 -21.06 -13.05
N SER A 66 8.61 -22.28 -12.63
CA SER A 66 7.86 -23.01 -11.59
C SER A 66 8.30 -22.64 -10.18
N ASN A 67 7.33 -22.58 -9.26
CA ASN A 67 7.48 -22.49 -7.82
C ASN A 67 6.78 -23.70 -7.18
N PHE A 68 7.38 -24.32 -6.16
CA PHE A 68 6.86 -25.52 -5.50
C PHE A 68 6.54 -25.22 -4.04
N ILE A 69 5.30 -25.50 -3.61
CA ILE A 69 4.84 -25.24 -2.25
C ILE A 69 4.32 -26.54 -1.63
N ASN A 70 4.97 -27.00 -0.56
CA ASN A 70 4.63 -28.24 0.12
C ASN A 70 3.67 -27.97 1.29
N THR A 71 2.63 -28.80 1.43
CA THR A 71 1.61 -28.65 2.49
C THR A 71 1.07 -30.01 2.93
N THR A 72 0.65 -30.14 4.19
CA THR A 72 -0.06 -31.35 4.69
C THR A 72 -1.57 -31.25 4.50
N GLU A 73 -2.09 -30.02 4.38
CA GLU A 73 -3.51 -29.74 4.24
C GLU A 73 -3.93 -29.66 2.77
N PRO A 74 -5.21 -29.88 2.43
CA PRO A 74 -5.73 -29.79 1.06
C PRO A 74 -5.94 -28.35 0.58
N THR A 75 -5.09 -27.44 1.03
CA THR A 75 -5.10 -26.00 0.73
C THR A 75 -3.66 -25.48 0.69
N VAL A 76 -3.39 -24.51 -0.19
CA VAL A 76 -2.19 -23.68 -0.15
C VAL A 76 -2.57 -22.21 -0.28
N THR A 77 -1.86 -21.36 0.45
CA THR A 77 -2.05 -19.90 0.47
C THR A 77 -0.75 -19.24 0.05
N THR A 78 -0.77 -18.38 -0.97
CA THR A 78 0.44 -17.78 -1.55
C THR A 78 0.16 -16.40 -2.15
N LEU A 79 1.19 -15.56 -2.24
CA LEU A 79 1.15 -14.31 -2.96
C LEU A 79 1.48 -14.56 -4.43
N LEU A 80 0.67 -14.01 -5.33
CA LEU A 80 0.84 -14.08 -6.77
C LEU A 80 0.64 -12.67 -7.33
N SER A 81 1.57 -12.26 -8.20
CA SER A 81 1.45 -11.01 -8.95
C SER A 81 0.37 -11.12 -10.03
N VAL A 82 -0.03 -9.99 -10.60
CA VAL A 82 -0.89 -9.97 -11.79
C VAL A 82 -0.22 -10.73 -12.95
N GLY A 83 -0.95 -11.64 -13.59
CA GLY A 83 -0.46 -12.46 -14.70
C GLY A 83 -1.22 -13.78 -14.85
N LYS A 84 -0.86 -14.56 -15.87
CA LYS A 84 -1.35 -15.92 -16.04
C LYS A 84 -0.37 -16.94 -15.48
N TYR A 85 -0.96 -17.99 -14.94
CA TYR A 85 -0.28 -19.09 -14.28
C TYR A 85 -0.95 -20.41 -14.70
N THR A 86 -0.19 -21.48 -14.61
CA THR A 86 -0.71 -22.84 -14.59
C THR A 86 -0.29 -23.50 -13.29
N TYR A 87 -1.13 -24.34 -12.71
CA TYR A 87 -0.78 -25.08 -11.50
C TYR A 87 -1.18 -26.55 -11.58
N ARG A 88 -0.47 -27.39 -10.83
CA ARG A 88 -0.81 -28.80 -10.63
C ARG A 88 -0.45 -29.26 -9.22
N ILE A 89 -1.12 -30.31 -8.76
CA ILE A 89 -1.00 -30.84 -7.40
C ILE A 89 -0.35 -32.23 -7.47
N GLY A 90 0.81 -32.37 -6.84
CA GLY A 90 1.48 -33.64 -6.58
C GLY A 90 1.07 -34.20 -5.23
N ILE A 91 0.82 -35.50 -5.15
CA ILE A 91 0.37 -36.19 -3.93
C ILE A 91 1.54 -36.97 -3.35
N TYR A 92 1.87 -36.78 -2.07
CA TYR A 92 2.88 -37.58 -1.38
C TYR A 92 2.30 -38.89 -0.83
N ASN A 93 3.00 -40.00 -1.05
CA ASN A 93 2.73 -41.27 -0.35
C ASN A 93 3.38 -41.29 1.05
N LYS A 94 3.09 -42.33 1.84
CA LYS A 94 3.66 -42.53 3.19
C LYS A 94 5.20 -42.52 3.25
N LEU A 95 5.91 -42.73 2.13
CA LEU A 95 7.36 -42.64 2.02
C LEU A 95 7.86 -41.24 1.58
N LYS A 96 6.98 -40.23 1.60
CA LYS A 96 7.21 -38.85 1.14
C LYS A 96 7.69 -38.74 -0.32
N ARG A 97 7.38 -39.73 -1.16
CA ARG A 97 7.60 -39.70 -2.62
C ARG A 97 6.32 -39.26 -3.33
N ILE A 98 6.44 -38.53 -4.43
CA ILE A 98 5.29 -38.11 -5.23
C ILE A 98 4.70 -39.36 -5.91
N ALA A 99 3.48 -39.73 -5.55
CA ALA A 99 2.78 -40.89 -6.07
C ALA A 99 2.08 -40.62 -7.40
N LYS A 100 1.51 -39.42 -7.53
CA LYS A 100 0.77 -38.97 -8.72
C LYS A 100 0.73 -37.44 -8.77
N TRP A 101 0.74 -36.89 -9.98
CA TRP A 101 0.40 -35.50 -10.27
C TRP A 101 -1.03 -35.40 -10.80
N SER A 102 -1.70 -34.28 -10.54
CA SER A 102 -2.89 -33.87 -11.28
C SER A 102 -2.54 -33.40 -12.69
N ASP A 103 -3.57 -33.22 -13.50
CA ASP A 103 -3.49 -32.41 -14.72
C ASP A 103 -3.14 -30.94 -14.37
N TRP A 104 -2.79 -30.18 -15.41
CA TRP A 104 -2.56 -28.75 -15.31
C TRP A 104 -3.87 -27.97 -15.34
N TYR A 105 -4.01 -27.03 -14.41
CA TYR A 105 -5.13 -26.10 -14.31
C TYR A 105 -4.66 -24.67 -14.58
N GLU A 106 -5.44 -23.90 -15.32
CA GLU A 106 -5.17 -22.49 -15.58
C GLU A 106 -5.61 -21.61 -14.40
N LEU A 107 -4.81 -20.61 -14.07
CA LEU A 107 -5.05 -19.63 -13.02
C LEU A 107 -4.66 -18.25 -13.54
N GLU A 108 -5.56 -17.27 -13.46
CA GLU A 108 -5.27 -15.91 -13.92
C GLU A 108 -5.52 -14.93 -12.77
N VAL A 109 -4.48 -14.18 -12.41
CA VAL A 109 -4.52 -13.13 -11.40
C VAL A 109 -4.66 -11.80 -12.12
N ARG A 110 -5.80 -11.13 -11.94
CA ARG A 110 -6.10 -9.82 -12.53
C ARG A 110 -6.12 -8.74 -11.45
N PRO A 111 -5.79 -7.48 -11.77
CA PRO A 111 -6.11 -6.38 -10.86
C PRO A 111 -7.63 -6.31 -10.70
N LEU A 112 -8.10 -6.17 -9.46
CA LEU A 112 -9.52 -5.91 -9.22
C LEU A 112 -9.92 -4.58 -9.88
N ARG A 113 -11.08 -4.57 -10.50
CA ARG A 113 -11.67 -3.40 -11.16
C ARG A 113 -13.14 -3.27 -10.74
N PRO A 114 -13.72 -2.06 -10.81
CA PRO A 114 -15.16 -1.89 -10.70
C PRO A 114 -15.91 -2.73 -11.74
N PRO A 115 -17.08 -3.32 -11.39
CA PRO A 115 -17.92 -4.02 -12.35
C PRO A 115 -18.49 -3.03 -13.38
N ILE A 116 -18.48 -3.40 -14.66
CA ILE A 116 -19.03 -2.62 -15.76
C ILE A 116 -20.14 -3.46 -16.36
N VAL A 117 -21.39 -2.99 -16.35
CA VAL A 117 -22.48 -3.65 -17.07
C VAL A 117 -22.55 -3.09 -18.48
N THR A 118 -22.44 -3.97 -19.47
CA THR A 118 -22.37 -3.62 -20.90
C THR A 118 -23.73 -3.84 -21.57
N GLU A 119 -24.43 -4.91 -21.22
CA GLU A 119 -25.77 -5.21 -21.72
C GLU A 119 -26.64 -5.73 -20.58
N GLN A 120 -27.91 -5.35 -20.59
CA GLN A 120 -28.92 -5.87 -19.68
C GLN A 120 -30.06 -6.48 -20.48
N VAL A 121 -30.44 -7.72 -20.14
CA VAL A 121 -31.75 -8.24 -20.50
C VAL A 121 -32.71 -7.75 -19.42
N SER A 122 -33.62 -6.85 -19.79
CA SER A 122 -34.62 -6.25 -18.86
C SER A 122 -35.63 -7.25 -18.33
N ASP A 123 -35.80 -8.36 -19.04
CA ASP A 123 -36.90 -9.28 -18.86
C ASP A 123 -36.50 -10.39 -17.88
N PHE A 124 -37.33 -10.58 -16.85
CA PHE A 124 -37.14 -11.66 -15.89
C PHE A 124 -37.46 -13.02 -16.51
N GLU A 125 -36.44 -13.82 -16.80
CA GLU A 125 -36.64 -15.21 -17.19
C GLU A 125 -37.11 -16.02 -15.98
N LYS A 126 -38.23 -16.74 -16.14
CA LYS A 126 -38.81 -17.57 -15.08
C LYS A 126 -38.18 -18.96 -15.08
N ASP A 127 -37.23 -19.18 -14.18
CA ASP A 127 -36.62 -20.50 -13.95
C ASP A 127 -37.21 -21.14 -12.67
N GLY A 128 -38.31 -21.88 -12.85
CA GLY A 128 -39.08 -22.48 -11.76
C GLY A 128 -39.66 -21.42 -10.81
N ASN A 129 -39.19 -21.41 -9.56
CA ASN A 129 -39.58 -20.45 -8.52
C ASN A 129 -38.62 -19.25 -8.41
N LYS A 130 -37.51 -19.21 -9.15
CA LYS A 130 -36.58 -18.07 -9.20
C LYS A 130 -36.86 -17.24 -10.46
N GLN A 131 -36.67 -15.92 -10.35
CA GLN A 131 -36.65 -15.02 -11.49
C GLN A 131 -35.19 -14.64 -11.76
N LYS A 132 -34.73 -14.89 -12.97
CA LYS A 132 -33.36 -14.58 -13.39
C LYS A 132 -33.33 -13.23 -14.07
N LEU A 133 -32.46 -12.36 -13.60
CA LEU A 133 -32.08 -11.14 -14.30
C LEU A 133 -30.68 -11.35 -14.87
N THR A 134 -30.58 -11.40 -16.19
CA THR A 134 -29.31 -11.66 -16.88
C THR A 134 -28.68 -10.35 -17.31
N PHE A 135 -27.44 -10.11 -16.89
CA PHE A 135 -26.62 -9.02 -17.41
C PHE A 135 -25.28 -9.54 -17.96
N SER A 136 -24.80 -8.86 -18.99
CA SER A 136 -23.49 -9.07 -19.60
C SER A 136 -22.60 -7.91 -19.19
N GLY A 137 -21.36 -8.18 -18.79
CA GLY A 137 -20.49 -7.15 -18.25
C GLY A 137 -19.06 -7.58 -17.98
N GLU A 138 -18.21 -6.59 -17.77
CA GLU A 138 -16.81 -6.79 -17.42
C GLU A 138 -16.59 -6.69 -15.90
N ASN A 139 -15.57 -7.38 -15.41
CA ASN A 139 -15.11 -7.30 -14.02
C ASN A 139 -16.17 -7.71 -12.96
N ILE A 140 -17.09 -8.62 -13.32
CA ILE A 140 -17.93 -9.35 -12.37
C ILE A 140 -17.27 -10.72 -12.12
N PHE A 141 -17.13 -11.12 -10.87
CA PHE A 141 -16.43 -12.35 -10.46
C PHE A 141 -17.21 -13.11 -9.38
N GLU A 142 -16.77 -14.33 -9.07
CA GLU A 142 -17.39 -15.22 -8.06
C GLU A 142 -17.46 -14.59 -6.64
N GLY A 143 -16.67 -13.54 -6.36
CA GLY A 143 -16.71 -12.77 -5.11
C GLY A 143 -17.53 -11.47 -5.16
N THR A 144 -18.18 -11.16 -6.29
CA THR A 144 -19.06 -9.99 -6.42
C THR A 144 -20.37 -10.23 -5.66
N ASN A 145 -20.75 -9.31 -4.77
CA ASN A 145 -22.06 -9.36 -4.11
C ASN A 145 -23.06 -8.56 -4.94
N ALA A 146 -24.25 -9.12 -5.20
CA ALA A 146 -25.35 -8.41 -5.84
C ALA A 146 -26.50 -8.19 -4.86
N TYR A 147 -27.09 -6.99 -4.91
CA TYR A 147 -28.27 -6.62 -4.14
C TYR A 147 -29.31 -5.99 -5.06
N VAL A 148 -30.57 -6.32 -4.85
CA VAL A 148 -31.71 -5.57 -5.38
C VAL A 148 -32.18 -4.61 -4.29
N ILE A 149 -32.32 -3.32 -4.63
CA ILE A 149 -32.89 -2.30 -3.76
C ILE A 149 -34.28 -1.95 -4.26
N GLN A 150 -35.29 -2.17 -3.42
CA GLN A 150 -36.69 -1.88 -3.68
C GLN A 150 -37.36 -1.37 -2.40
N ASP A 151 -38.15 -0.29 -2.48
CA ASP A 151 -38.78 0.38 -1.32
C ASP A 151 -37.79 0.64 -0.16
N GLY A 152 -36.52 0.95 -0.48
CA GLY A 152 -35.42 1.16 0.48
C GLY A 152 -34.85 -0.11 1.14
N LYS A 153 -35.40 -1.30 0.85
CA LYS A 153 -34.91 -2.59 1.37
C LYS A 153 -33.84 -3.18 0.46
N LYS A 154 -32.76 -3.69 1.05
CA LYS A 154 -31.70 -4.45 0.35
C LYS A 154 -32.03 -5.94 0.38
N ILE A 155 -32.15 -6.55 -0.80
CA ILE A 155 -32.47 -7.97 -0.99
C ILE A 155 -31.25 -8.63 -1.64
N PRO A 156 -30.61 -9.64 -1.02
CA PRO A 156 -29.45 -10.30 -1.59
C PRO A 156 -29.83 -11.13 -2.81
N ALA A 157 -28.99 -11.12 -3.84
CA ALA A 157 -29.17 -11.89 -5.06
C ALA A 157 -27.93 -12.77 -5.33
N GLU A 158 -28.15 -13.96 -5.90
CA GLU A 158 -27.07 -14.92 -6.19
C GLU A 158 -26.41 -14.55 -7.52
N VAL A 159 -25.11 -14.21 -7.48
CA VAL A 159 -24.30 -14.01 -8.70
C VAL A 159 -23.76 -15.36 -9.17
N THR A 160 -24.01 -15.70 -10.43
CA THR A 160 -23.41 -16.85 -11.09
C THR A 160 -22.73 -16.41 -12.38
N THR A 161 -21.41 -16.57 -12.44
CA THR A 161 -20.60 -16.15 -13.60
C THR A 161 -20.46 -17.33 -14.57
N SER A 162 -20.68 -17.07 -15.87
CA SER A 162 -20.51 -18.07 -16.93
C SER A 162 -19.04 -18.53 -17.05
N ARG A 163 -18.84 -19.68 -17.69
CA ARG A 163 -17.50 -20.23 -17.99
C ARG A 163 -16.67 -19.31 -18.89
N ASP A 164 -17.32 -18.45 -19.68
CA ASP A 164 -16.67 -17.38 -20.47
C ASP A 164 -16.22 -16.17 -19.64
N ARG A 165 -16.70 -16.04 -18.39
CA ARG A 165 -16.47 -14.92 -17.45
C ARG A 165 -16.81 -13.53 -18.01
N LYS A 166 -17.74 -13.46 -18.96
CA LYS A 166 -18.30 -12.22 -19.55
C LYS A 166 -19.79 -12.07 -19.28
N THR A 167 -20.52 -13.18 -19.22
CA THR A 167 -21.94 -13.18 -18.83
C THR A 167 -22.06 -13.55 -17.35
N SER A 168 -22.83 -12.76 -16.59
CA SER A 168 -23.08 -13.02 -15.17
C SER A 168 -24.58 -12.97 -14.89
N VAL A 169 -25.16 -14.14 -14.62
CA VAL A 169 -26.59 -14.27 -14.33
C VAL A 169 -26.79 -13.98 -12.85
N VAL A 170 -27.58 -12.96 -12.53
CA VAL A 170 -28.01 -12.68 -11.17
C VAL A 170 -29.41 -13.26 -10.95
N SER A 171 -29.45 -14.32 -10.15
CA SER A 171 -30.69 -14.99 -9.80
C SER A 171 -31.31 -14.34 -8.57
N VAL A 172 -32.53 -13.85 -8.73
CA VAL A 172 -33.30 -13.18 -7.69
C VAL A 172 -34.46 -14.10 -7.27
N ASP A 173 -34.71 -14.17 -5.97
CA ASP A 173 -35.86 -14.93 -5.45
C ASP A 173 -37.15 -14.14 -5.70
N ALA A 174 -37.98 -14.63 -6.61
CA ALA A 174 -39.23 -14.01 -7.04
C ALA A 174 -40.24 -13.81 -5.89
N ASN A 175 -40.08 -14.55 -4.78
CA ASN A 175 -40.94 -14.41 -3.60
C ASN A 175 -40.53 -13.24 -2.70
N LYS A 176 -39.41 -12.56 -3.00
CA LYS A 176 -38.85 -11.46 -2.20
C LYS A 176 -38.89 -10.10 -2.88
N VAL A 177 -39.07 -10.05 -4.20
CA VAL A 177 -39.08 -8.84 -5.03
C VAL A 177 -40.43 -8.70 -5.73
N ASP A 178 -41.02 -7.50 -5.67
CA ASP A 178 -42.23 -7.16 -6.40
C ASP A 178 -41.86 -6.71 -7.82
N VAL A 179 -42.10 -7.57 -8.81
CA VAL A 179 -41.75 -7.34 -10.22
C VAL A 179 -42.47 -6.12 -10.83
N THR A 180 -43.52 -5.62 -10.18
CA THR A 180 -44.37 -4.54 -10.71
C THR A 180 -43.94 -3.13 -10.30
N LYS A 181 -42.87 -3.01 -9.50
CA LYS A 181 -42.34 -1.74 -9.00
C LYS A 181 -40.89 -1.53 -9.41
N ASP A 182 -40.48 -0.27 -9.49
CA ASP A 182 -39.09 0.12 -9.71
C ASP A 182 -38.14 -0.55 -8.71
N TYR A 183 -37.03 -1.06 -9.23
CA TYR A 183 -35.96 -1.69 -8.46
C TYR A 183 -34.59 -1.26 -9.02
N LYS A 184 -33.59 -1.20 -8.15
CA LYS A 184 -32.19 -0.93 -8.54
C LYS A 184 -31.32 -2.15 -8.27
N VAL A 185 -30.44 -2.49 -9.21
CA VAL A 185 -29.40 -3.51 -8.98
C VAL A 185 -28.10 -2.84 -8.56
N VAL A 186 -27.51 -3.30 -7.48
CA VAL A 186 -26.26 -2.79 -6.93
C VAL A 186 -25.24 -3.92 -6.86
N LEU A 187 -24.11 -3.72 -7.53
CA LEU A 187 -22.99 -4.68 -7.57
C LEU A 187 -21.85 -4.17 -6.69
N VAL A 188 -21.31 -5.04 -5.85
CA VAL A 188 -20.26 -4.71 -4.88
C VAL A 188 -19.12 -5.71 -5.02
N ASN A 189 -18.01 -5.24 -5.61
CA ASN A 189 -16.75 -5.98 -5.65
C ASN A 189 -15.99 -5.78 -4.32
N PRO A 190 -15.29 -6.81 -3.79
CA PRO A 190 -14.47 -6.66 -2.59
C PRO A 190 -13.45 -5.52 -2.73
N ASN A 191 -13.40 -4.62 -1.74
CA ASN A 191 -12.54 -3.43 -1.70
C ASN A 191 -12.90 -2.28 -2.67
N PHE A 192 -14.09 -2.28 -3.29
CA PHE A 192 -14.58 -1.17 -4.12
C PHE A 192 -15.90 -0.61 -3.60
N GLU A 193 -16.17 0.65 -3.91
CA GLU A 193 -17.48 1.26 -3.67
C GLU A 193 -18.55 0.57 -4.51
N SER A 194 -19.78 0.57 -3.99
CA SER A 194 -20.92 -0.08 -4.64
C SER A 194 -21.32 0.66 -5.91
N ILE A 195 -21.39 -0.05 -7.04
CA ILE A 195 -21.88 0.51 -8.30
C ILE A 195 -23.37 0.21 -8.41
N GLU A 196 -24.17 1.28 -8.47
CA GLU A 196 -25.55 1.20 -8.93
C GLU A 196 -25.55 1.00 -10.44
N VAL A 197 -26.27 -0.01 -10.93
CA VAL A 197 -26.53 -0.23 -12.35
C VAL A 197 -27.83 0.51 -12.68
N PRO A 198 -27.80 1.68 -13.33
CA PRO A 198 -29.02 2.35 -13.75
C PRO A 198 -29.69 1.53 -14.86
N LEU A 199 -30.98 1.25 -14.70
CA LEU A 199 -31.81 0.80 -15.80
C LEU A 199 -31.84 1.92 -16.86
N ILE A 200 -31.52 1.60 -18.11
CA ILE A 200 -31.42 2.62 -19.17
C ILE A 200 -32.84 3.04 -19.60
N GLU A 201 -33.27 4.22 -19.14
CA GLU A 201 -34.24 5.06 -19.86
C GLU A 201 -33.58 6.37 -20.32
N LYS A 202 -34.29 7.10 -21.20
CA LYS A 202 -33.73 8.01 -22.22
C LYS A 202 -32.94 9.24 -21.73
N GLU A 203 -32.03 9.65 -22.62
CA GLU A 203 -31.26 10.91 -22.76
C GLU A 203 -31.62 12.11 -21.85
N GLY A 204 -30.59 12.75 -21.28
CA GLY A 204 -30.71 14.05 -20.61
C GLY A 204 -29.37 14.70 -20.22
N THR A 205 -28.96 15.72 -20.98
CA THR A 205 -27.79 16.62 -20.85
C THR A 205 -27.44 17.10 -19.43
N SER A 206 -26.15 17.30 -19.13
CA SER A 206 -25.71 18.19 -18.03
C SER A 206 -24.51 19.07 -18.44
N ASP A 207 -24.69 20.38 -18.32
CA ASP A 207 -23.77 21.40 -18.81
C ASP A 207 -22.61 21.77 -17.87
N THR A 208 -21.62 22.45 -18.43
CA THR A 208 -20.39 22.90 -17.75
C THR A 208 -20.63 24.15 -16.89
N THR A 209 -19.95 24.31 -15.75
CA THR A 209 -19.75 25.65 -15.14
C THR A 209 -18.39 25.77 -14.43
N SER A 210 -17.68 26.85 -14.75
CA SER A 210 -16.37 27.24 -14.21
C SER A 210 -16.44 27.96 -12.86
N VAL A 211 -15.46 27.75 -11.98
CA VAL A 211 -15.31 28.49 -10.71
C VAL A 211 -14.10 29.43 -10.76
N ALA A 212 -14.28 30.66 -10.29
CA ALA A 212 -13.30 31.75 -10.40
C ALA A 212 -12.25 31.79 -9.28
N THR A 213 -11.07 32.33 -9.60
CA THR A 213 -9.91 32.46 -8.70
C THR A 213 -10.04 33.67 -7.75
N PRO A 214 -9.87 33.50 -6.42
CA PRO A 214 -9.84 34.63 -5.49
C PRO A 214 -8.47 35.31 -5.41
N ASN A 215 -8.48 36.64 -5.40
CA ASN A 215 -7.30 37.50 -5.29
C ASN A 215 -6.87 37.66 -3.82
N VAL A 216 -5.65 37.23 -3.46
CA VAL A 216 -5.17 37.24 -2.07
C VAL A 216 -4.28 38.46 -1.79
N LYS A 217 -4.77 39.36 -0.93
CA LYS A 217 -3.98 40.48 -0.39
C LYS A 217 -2.86 39.97 0.53
N SER A 218 -1.66 40.52 0.36
CA SER A 218 -0.48 40.19 1.16
C SER A 218 -0.63 40.61 2.63
N SER A 219 -0.84 39.64 3.52
CA SER A 219 -0.74 39.83 4.97
C SER A 219 0.72 39.78 5.44
N SER A 220 0.95 40.24 6.67
CA SER A 220 2.26 40.35 7.31
C SER A 220 3.12 39.08 7.20
N ARG A 221 4.40 39.29 6.85
CA ARG A 221 5.37 38.24 6.53
C ARG A 221 5.69 37.38 7.76
N SER A 222 4.95 36.29 7.95
CA SER A 222 5.27 35.25 8.93
C SER A 222 6.68 34.69 8.66
N PRO A 223 7.38 34.19 9.70
CA PRO A 223 8.66 33.52 9.49
C PRO A 223 8.43 32.32 8.57
N SER A 224 9.10 32.31 7.41
CA SER A 224 8.93 31.21 6.47
C SER A 224 9.50 29.94 7.09
N LEU A 225 8.64 28.95 7.32
CA LEU A 225 9.05 27.63 7.80
C LEU A 225 9.75 26.83 6.70
N TRP A 226 9.46 27.13 5.43
CA TRP A 226 9.96 26.41 4.26
C TRP A 226 11.49 26.18 4.25
N PRO A 227 12.35 27.18 4.53
CA PRO A 227 13.80 27.00 4.58
C PRO A 227 14.27 26.05 5.69
N LEU A 228 13.51 25.92 6.79
CA LEU A 228 13.78 24.95 7.86
C LEU A 228 13.30 23.55 7.46
N LEU A 229 12.12 23.47 6.86
CA LEU A 229 11.47 22.22 6.47
C LEU A 229 12.24 21.46 5.38
N TRP A 230 12.64 22.12 4.28
CA TRP A 230 13.34 21.41 3.21
C TRP A 230 14.72 20.90 3.65
N ARG A 231 15.42 21.66 4.50
CA ARG A 231 16.70 21.23 5.10
C ARG A 231 16.50 20.02 6.00
N GLN A 232 15.48 20.04 6.85
CA GLN A 232 15.14 18.92 7.72
C GLN A 232 14.72 17.67 6.94
N ALA A 233 13.97 17.83 5.85
CA ALA A 233 13.57 16.75 4.95
C ALA A 233 14.76 16.17 4.19
N LEU A 234 15.78 16.97 3.87
CA LEU A 234 17.00 16.46 3.24
C LEU A 234 17.89 15.72 4.24
N PHE A 235 18.02 16.22 5.48
CA PHE A 235 18.81 15.55 6.51
C PHE A 235 18.31 15.85 7.95
N PRO A 236 17.87 14.85 8.74
CA PRO A 236 17.39 15.03 10.11
C PRO A 236 18.38 15.75 11.03
N GLY A 237 18.05 16.99 11.38
CA GLY A 237 18.84 17.87 12.26
C GLY A 237 19.29 19.16 11.57
N TRP A 238 19.33 19.22 10.24
CA TRP A 238 19.83 20.38 9.50
C TRP A 238 18.92 21.61 9.65
N GLY A 239 17.61 21.42 9.73
CA GLY A 239 16.67 22.51 10.04
C GLY A 239 16.93 23.14 11.41
N HIS A 240 17.22 22.31 12.43
CA HIS A 240 17.61 22.79 13.76
C HIS A 240 18.98 23.50 13.75
N PHE A 241 19.96 22.96 13.02
CA PHE A 241 21.29 23.57 12.90
C PHE A 241 21.21 24.97 12.28
N TYR A 242 20.47 25.12 11.17
CA TYR A 242 20.27 26.41 10.49
C TYR A 242 19.57 27.45 11.38
N LYS A 243 18.77 26.99 12.34
CA LYS A 243 18.09 27.83 13.33
C LYS A 243 18.99 28.22 14.53
N GLY A 244 20.24 27.75 14.57
CA GLY A 244 21.17 27.92 15.70
C GLY A 244 20.93 26.97 16.88
N ASP A 245 20.07 25.95 16.73
CA ASP A 245 19.78 24.96 17.77
C ASP A 245 20.71 23.75 17.63
N HIS A 246 22.01 23.99 17.85
CA HIS A 246 23.07 23.02 17.59
C HIS A 246 22.92 21.74 18.43
N THR A 247 22.50 21.83 19.70
CA THR A 247 22.31 20.66 20.58
C THR A 247 21.25 19.70 20.03
N VAL A 248 20.10 20.23 19.60
CA VAL A 248 19.05 19.40 18.98
C VAL A 248 19.49 18.89 17.61
N ALA A 249 20.21 19.69 16.83
CA ALA A 249 20.76 19.24 15.55
C ALA A 249 21.71 18.04 15.68
N TYR A 250 22.72 18.13 16.56
CA TYR A 250 23.65 17.02 16.81
C TYR A 250 22.94 15.78 17.36
N THR A 251 21.92 15.95 18.22
CA THR A 251 21.11 14.84 18.71
C THR A 251 20.44 14.07 17.56
N TYR A 252 19.83 14.77 16.59
CA TYR A 252 19.26 14.11 15.41
C TYR A 252 20.31 13.53 14.48
N PHE A 253 21.45 14.20 14.26
CA PHE A 253 22.54 13.65 13.44
C PHE A 253 23.08 12.33 14.03
N THR A 254 23.29 12.27 15.35
CA THR A 254 23.74 11.05 16.03
C THR A 254 22.69 9.94 15.97
N LEU A 255 21.41 10.23 16.27
CA LEU A 255 20.34 9.23 16.21
C LEU A 255 20.12 8.70 14.78
N PHE A 256 20.11 9.59 13.79
CA PHE A 256 19.93 9.22 12.38
C PHE A 256 21.13 8.43 11.86
N GLY A 257 22.36 8.86 12.15
CA GLY A 257 23.58 8.14 11.80
C GLY A 257 23.63 6.75 12.42
N ALA A 258 23.38 6.63 13.73
CA ALA A 258 23.39 5.35 14.44
C ALA A 258 22.33 4.37 13.91
N SER A 259 21.09 4.83 13.72
CA SER A 259 20.01 4.01 13.16
C SER A 259 20.25 3.60 11.70
N THR A 260 20.87 4.47 10.91
CA THR A 260 21.26 4.16 9.51
C THR A 260 22.38 3.12 9.46
N LEU A 261 23.42 3.26 10.27
CA LEU A 261 24.51 2.28 10.36
C LEU A 261 24.00 0.92 10.86
N TYR A 262 23.10 0.91 11.83
CA TYR A 262 22.44 -0.31 12.30
C TYR A 262 21.63 -0.98 11.17
N THR A 263 20.84 -0.20 10.42
CA THR A 263 20.06 -0.72 9.28
C THR A 263 20.96 -1.29 8.18
N ALA A 264 22.09 -0.64 7.88
CA ALA A 264 23.07 -1.13 6.92
C ALA A 264 23.72 -2.45 7.38
N HIS A 265 23.99 -2.61 8.68
CA HIS A 265 24.51 -3.86 9.24
C HIS A 265 23.51 -5.01 9.10
N GLU A 266 22.26 -4.80 9.51
CA GLU A 266 21.18 -5.79 9.37
C GLU A 266 20.92 -6.18 7.90
N TYR A 267 21.01 -5.21 6.98
CA TYR A 267 20.85 -5.43 5.54
C TYR A 267 21.99 -6.25 4.94
N ASN A 268 23.25 -6.01 5.35
CA ASN A 268 24.38 -6.81 4.90
C ASN A 268 24.27 -8.28 5.36
N GLN A 269 23.80 -8.53 6.59
CA GLN A 269 23.51 -9.88 7.06
C GLN A 269 22.38 -10.55 6.23
N TYR A 270 21.29 -9.82 5.96
CA TYR A 270 20.20 -10.29 5.09
C TYR A 270 20.72 -10.69 3.69
N PHE A 271 21.57 -9.84 3.11
CA PHE A 271 22.13 -10.09 1.78
C PHE A 271 23.02 -11.35 1.74
N SER A 272 23.87 -11.55 2.76
CA SER A 272 24.69 -12.77 2.89
C SER A 272 23.82 -14.02 2.96
N LEU A 273 22.84 -14.07 3.87
CA LEU A 273 21.92 -15.22 4.02
C LEU A 273 21.13 -15.52 2.74
N ASN A 274 20.79 -14.49 1.96
CA ASN A 274 20.11 -14.66 0.68
C ASN A 274 21.02 -15.26 -0.39
N ASP A 275 22.31 -14.90 -0.41
CA ASP A 275 23.29 -15.50 -1.32
C ASP A 275 23.62 -16.93 -0.91
N ASP A 276 23.76 -17.22 0.39
CA ASP A 276 23.91 -18.57 0.93
C ASP A 276 22.72 -19.48 0.55
N LEU A 277 21.48 -18.99 0.72
CA LEU A 277 20.27 -19.71 0.29
C LEU A 277 20.26 -19.98 -1.22
N LYS A 278 20.69 -19.02 -2.03
CA LYS A 278 20.76 -19.15 -3.49
C LYS A 278 21.83 -20.16 -3.90
N SER A 279 23.05 -20.02 -3.38
CA SER A 279 24.17 -20.95 -3.59
C SER A 279 23.80 -22.39 -3.20
N PHE A 280 23.09 -22.55 -2.07
CA PHE A 280 22.55 -23.83 -1.64
C PHE A 280 21.50 -24.40 -2.62
N ARG A 281 20.58 -23.57 -3.13
CA ARG A 281 19.59 -23.98 -4.15
C ARG A 281 20.24 -24.38 -5.47
N ASP A 282 21.21 -23.62 -5.94
CA ASP A 282 21.93 -23.90 -7.18
C ASP A 282 22.74 -25.20 -7.05
N THR A 283 23.45 -25.39 -5.92
CA THR A 283 24.21 -26.61 -5.60
C THR A 283 23.31 -27.83 -5.45
N THR A 284 22.21 -27.75 -4.70
CA THR A 284 21.26 -28.87 -4.55
C THR A 284 20.55 -29.21 -5.85
N THR A 285 20.33 -28.23 -6.74
CA THR A 285 19.78 -28.48 -8.08
C THR A 285 20.79 -29.23 -8.96
N LEU A 286 22.08 -28.87 -8.91
CA LEU A 286 23.13 -29.61 -9.61
C LEU A 286 23.26 -31.05 -9.08
N VAL A 287 23.27 -31.24 -7.76
CA VAL A 287 23.34 -32.59 -7.15
C VAL A 287 22.13 -33.44 -7.55
N ARG A 288 20.91 -32.89 -7.56
CA ARG A 288 19.69 -33.58 -8.04
C ARG A 288 19.74 -33.92 -9.53
N ALA A 289 20.43 -33.13 -10.36
CA ALA A 289 20.61 -33.42 -11.78
C ALA A 289 21.62 -34.56 -12.02
N LEU A 290 22.56 -34.77 -11.10
CA LEU A 290 23.56 -35.85 -11.15
C LEU A 290 23.09 -37.15 -10.47
N ASP A 291 22.19 -37.05 -9.49
CA ASP A 291 21.58 -38.17 -8.76
C ASP A 291 20.03 -38.10 -8.87
N PRO A 292 19.44 -38.39 -10.06
CA PRO A 292 18.00 -38.26 -10.29
C PRO A 292 17.16 -39.26 -9.47
N ASP A 293 17.74 -40.41 -9.09
CA ASP A 293 17.10 -41.42 -8.25
C ASP A 293 17.21 -41.12 -6.74
N GLY A 294 18.07 -40.15 -6.35
CA GLY A 294 18.28 -39.73 -4.96
C GLY A 294 18.93 -40.81 -4.08
N ILE A 295 19.85 -41.59 -4.66
CA ILE A 295 20.54 -42.72 -4.00
C ILE A 295 21.66 -42.23 -3.08
N ALA A 296 22.42 -41.22 -3.52
CA ALA A 296 23.55 -40.64 -2.78
C ALA A 296 23.11 -39.44 -1.93
N PHE A 297 22.20 -38.61 -2.43
CA PHE A 297 21.64 -37.46 -1.70
C PHE A 297 20.12 -37.60 -1.52
N PRO A 298 19.63 -37.99 -0.32
CA PRO A 298 18.20 -38.13 -0.09
C PRO A 298 17.47 -36.79 -0.28
N PHE A 299 16.41 -36.79 -1.09
CA PHE A 299 15.63 -35.59 -1.44
C PHE A 299 15.27 -34.68 -0.25
N PHE A 300 14.99 -35.27 0.92
CA PHE A 300 14.62 -34.54 2.13
C PHE A 300 15.77 -33.76 2.76
N ALA A 301 17.02 -34.18 2.60
CA ALA A 301 18.17 -33.50 3.20
C ALA A 301 18.26 -32.05 2.69
N GLY A 302 18.15 -31.87 1.36
CA GLY A 302 18.07 -30.55 0.74
C GLY A 302 16.95 -29.69 1.32
N THR A 303 15.75 -30.25 1.47
CA THR A 303 14.57 -29.50 1.97
C THR A 303 14.69 -29.05 3.44
N VAL A 304 15.38 -29.81 4.29
CA VAL A 304 15.53 -29.44 5.72
C VAL A 304 16.47 -28.24 5.85
N PHE A 305 17.61 -28.26 5.17
CA PHE A 305 18.55 -27.13 5.14
C PHE A 305 17.94 -25.90 4.46
N GLU A 306 17.25 -26.07 3.32
CA GLU A 306 16.57 -24.97 2.62
C GLU A 306 15.50 -24.30 3.49
N ASN A 307 14.70 -25.08 4.23
CA ASN A 307 13.70 -24.55 5.15
C ASN A 307 14.35 -23.78 6.32
N GLY A 308 15.47 -24.28 6.86
CA GLY A 308 16.23 -23.60 7.91
C GLY A 308 16.74 -22.23 7.46
N LEU A 309 17.49 -22.20 6.35
CA LEU A 309 18.00 -20.96 5.74
C LEU A 309 16.87 -20.00 5.35
N SER A 310 15.76 -20.51 4.80
CA SER A 310 14.60 -19.68 4.45
C SER A 310 13.92 -19.06 5.68
N GLN A 311 13.84 -19.80 6.80
CA GLN A 311 13.30 -19.29 8.05
C GLN A 311 14.22 -18.24 8.69
N GLU A 312 15.54 -18.43 8.61
CA GLU A 312 16.54 -17.48 9.08
C GLU A 312 16.54 -16.20 8.25
N LEU A 313 16.52 -16.31 6.91
CA LEU A 313 16.37 -15.19 6.00
C LEU A 313 15.07 -14.40 6.26
N ALA A 314 13.96 -15.09 6.53
CA ALA A 314 12.69 -14.44 6.88
C ALA A 314 12.74 -13.68 8.21
N LYS A 315 13.42 -14.24 9.24
CA LYS A 315 13.68 -13.52 10.50
C LYS A 315 14.55 -12.29 10.25
N GLN A 316 15.61 -12.43 9.46
CA GLN A 316 16.53 -11.33 9.18
C GLN A 316 15.86 -10.21 8.36
N GLY A 317 14.95 -10.55 7.44
CA GLY A 317 14.09 -9.58 6.76
C GLY A 317 13.18 -8.80 7.74
N GLN A 318 12.69 -9.43 8.80
CA GLN A 318 11.98 -8.71 9.88
C GLN A 318 12.91 -7.77 10.66
N SER A 319 14.17 -8.17 10.92
CA SER A 319 15.16 -7.30 11.58
C SER A 319 15.45 -6.05 10.74
N VAL A 320 15.69 -6.21 9.43
CA VAL A 320 15.87 -5.09 8.48
C VAL A 320 14.65 -4.16 8.49
N ASN A 321 13.43 -4.70 8.43
CA ASN A 321 12.21 -3.89 8.46
C ASN A 321 12.06 -3.10 9.78
N ARG A 322 12.45 -3.67 10.93
CA ARG A 322 12.46 -2.98 12.23
C ARG A 322 13.52 -1.88 12.28
N ALA A 323 14.71 -2.14 11.76
CA ALA A 323 15.80 -1.16 11.69
C ALA A 323 15.42 0.02 10.78
N LEU A 324 14.86 -0.24 9.60
CA LEU A 324 14.34 0.79 8.70
C LEU A 324 13.18 1.59 9.34
N SER A 325 12.30 0.92 10.10
CA SER A 325 11.24 1.58 10.86
C SER A 325 11.81 2.53 11.94
N LEU A 326 12.93 2.18 12.57
CA LEU A 326 13.63 3.05 13.52
C LEU A 326 14.21 4.30 12.83
N VAL A 327 14.84 4.15 11.65
CA VAL A 327 15.31 5.28 10.84
C VAL A 327 14.14 6.20 10.47
N GLY A 328 13.03 5.63 10.00
CA GLY A 328 11.80 6.36 9.68
C GLY A 328 11.22 7.10 10.90
N ALA A 329 11.18 6.46 12.07
CA ALA A 329 10.70 7.08 13.30
C ALA A 329 11.57 8.26 13.75
N VAL A 330 12.91 8.14 13.65
CA VAL A 330 13.84 9.26 13.94
C VAL A 330 13.61 10.40 12.94
N TYR A 331 13.53 10.10 11.65
CA TYR A 331 13.31 11.07 10.57
C TYR A 331 12.00 11.85 10.76
N VAL A 332 10.87 11.15 10.96
CA VAL A 332 9.55 11.76 11.17
C VAL A 332 9.51 12.59 12.46
N SER A 333 10.06 12.07 13.56
CA SER A 333 10.16 12.81 14.84
C SER A 333 10.91 14.13 14.67
N SER A 334 11.95 14.13 13.83
CA SER A 334 12.76 15.32 13.55
C SER A 334 12.00 16.38 12.73
N ILE A 335 11.13 15.97 11.80
CA ILE A 335 10.26 16.88 11.04
C ILE A 335 9.19 17.49 11.95
N ILE A 336 8.54 16.68 12.80
CA ILE A 336 7.54 17.17 13.76
C ILE A 336 8.19 18.19 14.71
N HIS A 337 9.42 17.94 15.17
CA HIS A 337 10.12 18.84 16.09
C HIS A 337 10.54 20.17 15.43
N ILE A 338 10.98 20.17 14.16
CA ILE A 338 11.28 21.45 13.48
C ILE A 338 10.00 22.26 13.20
N ILE A 339 8.88 21.61 12.86
CA ILE A 339 7.57 22.27 12.69
C ILE A 339 7.16 22.94 14.02
N TYR A 340 7.14 22.17 15.10
CA TYR A 340 6.74 22.66 16.42
C TYR A 340 7.66 23.77 16.94
N SER A 341 8.98 23.59 16.83
CA SER A 341 9.93 24.59 17.30
C SER A 341 9.94 25.85 16.41
N GLY A 342 9.69 25.70 15.09
CA GLY A 342 9.61 26.81 14.14
C GLY A 342 8.39 27.70 14.35
N LEU A 343 7.25 27.10 14.74
CA LEU A 343 6.04 27.83 15.11
C LEU A 343 6.15 28.54 16.47
N SER A 344 6.95 28.02 17.41
CA SER A 344 6.95 28.47 18.82
C SER A 344 7.99 29.54 19.18
N LYS A 345 8.85 30.00 18.26
CA LYS A 345 9.85 31.05 18.52
C LYS A 345 9.81 32.19 17.49
N THR A 346 9.15 33.27 17.86
CA THR A 346 9.23 34.57 17.17
C THR A 346 10.31 35.43 17.83
N THR A 347 11.59 35.13 17.59
CA THR A 347 12.71 35.92 18.11
C THR A 347 13.76 36.21 17.05
N GLU A 348 14.15 37.47 17.01
CA GLU A 348 15.15 38.18 16.22
C GLU A 348 16.18 37.30 15.48
N THR A 349 16.09 37.33 14.14
CA THR A 349 17.13 36.81 13.24
C THR A 349 18.33 37.74 13.21
N THR A 350 19.36 37.44 14.00
CA THR A 350 20.72 37.97 13.78
C THR A 350 21.36 37.19 12.62
N GLY A 351 21.80 37.88 11.56
CA GLY A 351 22.49 37.26 10.41
C GLY A 351 21.56 36.52 9.42
N LYS A 352 20.95 37.24 8.47
CA LYS A 352 20.08 36.63 7.45
C LYS A 352 20.86 36.14 6.22
N GLN A 353 21.10 34.84 6.14
CA GLN A 353 21.29 34.18 4.84
C GLN A 353 19.94 34.12 4.12
N THR A 354 19.84 34.73 2.93
CA THR A 354 18.61 34.77 2.14
C THR A 354 18.75 33.92 0.90
N PHE A 355 17.84 32.95 0.75
CA PHE A 355 17.56 32.27 -0.51
C PHE A 355 16.38 33.00 -1.18
N GLN A 356 16.58 33.45 -2.42
CA GLN A 356 15.51 33.97 -3.25
C GLN A 356 15.47 33.19 -4.56
N LEU A 357 14.35 32.49 -4.76
CA LEU A 357 13.96 31.91 -6.04
C LEU A 357 13.04 32.91 -6.73
N GLN A 358 13.46 33.45 -7.86
CA GLN A 358 12.66 34.40 -8.63
C GLN A 358 12.38 33.81 -10.01
N ILE A 359 11.10 33.63 -10.30
CA ILE A 359 10.62 33.19 -11.61
C ILE A 359 10.04 34.43 -12.28
N GLY A 360 10.64 34.84 -13.39
CA GLY A 360 10.28 36.06 -14.09
C GLY A 360 10.52 35.95 -15.60
N PRO A 361 9.86 36.78 -16.41
CA PRO A 361 10.27 36.97 -17.80
C PRO A 361 11.67 37.60 -17.83
N ASP A 362 12.47 37.25 -18.84
CA ASP A 362 13.83 37.76 -18.99
C ASP A 362 13.82 39.28 -19.24
N LEU A 363 14.15 40.06 -18.21
CA LEU A 363 14.18 41.53 -18.24
C LEU A 363 15.48 42.02 -18.89
N ASN A 364 15.62 41.75 -20.18
CA ASN A 364 16.69 42.33 -20.99
C ASN A 364 16.47 43.85 -21.14
N PRO A 365 17.34 44.73 -20.62
CA PRO A 365 17.05 46.16 -20.42
C PRO A 365 16.96 47.01 -21.71
N TYR A 366 16.99 46.39 -22.89
CA TYR A 366 17.06 47.08 -24.19
C TYR A 366 15.87 46.85 -25.15
N SER A 367 14.78 46.18 -24.72
CA SER A 367 13.63 45.88 -25.61
C SER A 367 12.25 46.21 -25.02
N ASN A 368 11.88 47.49 -25.03
CA ASN A 368 10.59 47.98 -24.50
C ASN A 368 9.33 47.55 -25.28
N ILE A 369 9.42 46.72 -26.33
CA ILE A 369 8.26 46.31 -27.14
C ILE A 369 8.37 44.85 -27.63
N ARG A 370 8.09 43.88 -26.77
CA ARG A 370 7.63 42.53 -27.18
C ARG A 370 6.54 42.03 -26.24
N LYS A 371 5.59 41.26 -26.80
CA LYS A 371 4.59 40.52 -26.03
C LYS A 371 5.31 39.48 -25.16
N VAL A 372 4.83 39.26 -23.94
CA VAL A 372 5.39 38.26 -23.01
C VAL A 372 5.28 36.88 -23.65
N ASP A 373 6.42 36.30 -24.00
CA ASP A 373 6.53 34.95 -24.54
C ASP A 373 6.81 33.97 -23.41
N MET A 374 5.85 33.07 -23.13
CA MET A 374 6.01 32.08 -22.05
C MET A 374 7.09 31.04 -22.34
N SER A 375 7.60 30.93 -23.58
CA SER A 375 8.75 30.07 -23.89
C SER A 375 10.09 30.60 -23.34
N GLN A 376 10.12 31.84 -22.84
CA GLN A 376 11.32 32.49 -22.29
C GLN A 376 11.22 32.77 -20.78
N SER A 377 10.50 31.93 -20.03
CA SER A 377 10.50 31.98 -18.57
C SER A 377 11.83 31.48 -18.00
N ARG A 378 12.56 32.36 -17.29
CA ARG A 378 13.82 32.02 -16.62
C ARG A 378 13.57 31.78 -15.12
N VAL A 379 14.33 30.86 -14.54
CA VAL A 379 14.34 30.57 -13.10
C VAL A 379 15.69 31.00 -12.55
N ASP A 380 15.73 32.12 -11.84
CA ASP A 380 16.94 32.61 -11.18
C ASP A 380 17.00 32.18 -9.72
N VAL A 381 18.13 31.59 -9.34
CA VAL A 381 18.39 31.00 -8.04
C VAL A 381 19.53 31.76 -7.37
N ASN A 382 19.20 32.77 -6.56
CA ASN A 382 20.18 33.62 -5.90
C ASN A 382 20.49 33.13 -4.48
N PHE A 383 21.77 32.86 -4.22
CA PHE A 383 22.31 32.47 -2.92
C PHE A 383 23.23 33.57 -2.36
N ASN A 384 22.76 34.27 -1.34
CA ASN A 384 23.59 35.24 -0.62
C ASN A 384 24.15 34.62 0.66
N PHE A 385 25.44 34.31 0.64
CA PHE A 385 26.22 33.91 1.82
C PHE A 385 26.87 35.16 2.43
N TYR A 386 26.55 35.44 3.68
CA TYR A 386 27.30 36.37 4.52
C TYR A 386 28.18 35.53 5.45
N PHE A 387 29.47 35.86 5.50
CA PHE A 387 30.47 35.26 6.38
C PHE A 387 30.68 36.16 7.61
#